data_AF-A0A963KRZ7-F1
#
_entry.id   AF-A0A963KRZ7-F1
#
_cell.length_a   1.000
_cell.length_b   1.000
_cell.length_c   1.000
_cell.angle_alpha   90.00
_cell.angle_beta   90.00
_cell.angle_gamma   90.00
#
_symmetry.space_group_name_H-M   'P 1'
#
loop_
_entity.id
_entity.type
_entity.pdbx_description
1 polymer ?
#
loop_
_entity_poly.entity_id
_entity_poly.type
_entity_poly.pdbx_seq_one_letter_code
_entity_poly.pdbx_strand_id
1 'polypeptide(L)'
;MTHRRKATSPRRSGLVSRVRHLLAGVFVVSVGVAAGAAMAADARLGPEGPPLRYPVDGVSVAIRQLPGSVRGAQTRRLVLPGAGRATLTRGEAVASFDYAAADLMGVLNTLYRMRFFDLPTDLVARYSVYLNDDGVVGTSHMRLRDRASTEVCVRLADYEKCVRYADGEPAALDALVRQLNAEADQRVAAARTK
;
A
#
# COMPACT_ATOMS: atom_id res chain seq x y z
N MET A 1 -1.88 -39.23 -58.98
CA MET A 1 -2.57 -39.45 -60.27
C MET A 1 -3.50 -38.28 -60.55
N THR A 2 -3.39 -37.73 -61.76
CA THR A 2 -4.36 -36.87 -62.49
C THR A 2 -4.85 -35.58 -61.81
N HIS A 3 -4.34 -34.38 -62.16
CA HIS A 3 -4.71 -33.56 -63.35
C HIS A 3 -6.23 -33.34 -63.47
N ARG A 4 -6.77 -32.12 -63.70
CA ARG A 4 -6.48 -31.28 -64.88
C ARG A 4 -7.26 -29.95 -64.83
N ARG A 5 -6.55 -28.83 -65.10
CA ARG A 5 -6.91 -27.64 -65.94
C ARG A 5 -8.08 -26.74 -65.45
N LYS A 6 -8.13 -25.43 -65.73
CA LYS A 6 -7.62 -24.68 -66.89
C LYS A 6 -7.53 -23.17 -66.59
N ALA A 7 -6.55 -22.53 -67.21
CA ALA A 7 -6.21 -21.11 -67.21
C ALA A 7 -7.05 -20.28 -68.18
N THR A 8 -7.13 -18.95 -67.98
CA THR A 8 -6.77 -17.94 -69.02
C THR A 8 -6.63 -16.52 -68.45
N SER A 9 -5.44 -15.92 -68.63
CA SER A 9 -5.12 -14.47 -68.73
C SER A 9 -5.47 -13.98 -70.17
N PRO A 10 -5.13 -12.79 -70.74
CA PRO A 10 -4.44 -11.57 -70.22
C PRO A 10 -4.96 -10.21 -70.79
N ARG A 11 -4.41 -9.07 -70.31
CA ARG A 11 -4.09 -7.84 -71.09
C ARG A 11 -3.25 -6.88 -70.21
N ARG A 12 -1.95 -6.64 -70.43
CA ARG A 12 -1.29 -5.73 -71.42
C ARG A 12 -1.97 -4.37 -71.52
N SER A 13 -1.34 -3.20 -71.46
CA SER A 13 0.06 -2.72 -71.44
C SER A 13 -0.01 -1.21 -71.14
N GLY A 14 1.07 -0.59 -70.64
CA GLY A 14 1.15 0.87 -70.57
C GLY A 14 2.45 1.37 -69.97
N LEU A 15 3.48 1.47 -70.81
CA LEU A 15 4.85 1.86 -70.53
C LEU A 15 5.06 3.30 -70.99
N VAL A 16 5.53 4.24 -70.15
CA VAL A 16 6.40 5.35 -70.59
C VAL A 16 7.31 5.79 -69.42
N SER A 17 8.57 6.00 -69.78
CA SER A 17 9.74 6.31 -68.95
C SER A 17 10.17 7.78 -69.11
N ARG A 18 11.09 8.20 -68.23
CA ARG A 18 11.99 9.38 -68.25
C ARG A 18 11.39 10.62 -67.57
N VAL A 19 12.11 11.40 -66.76
CA VAL A 19 13.48 11.96 -66.93
C VAL A 19 14.11 12.27 -65.55
N ARG A 20 15.44 12.07 -65.43
CA ARG A 20 16.30 12.54 -64.32
C ARG A 20 16.57 14.05 -64.47
N HIS A 21 16.64 14.80 -63.37
CA HIS A 21 17.85 15.53 -62.91
C HIS A 21 17.59 16.62 -61.84
N LEU A 22 18.47 16.61 -60.84
CA LEU A 22 19.13 17.75 -60.15
C LEU A 22 18.40 18.59 -59.07
N LEU A 23 18.97 18.44 -57.86
CA LEU A 23 19.50 19.47 -56.95
C LEU A 23 18.61 20.22 -55.95
N ALA A 24 19.25 20.34 -54.77
CA ALA A 24 19.23 21.43 -53.80
C ALA A 24 18.04 21.43 -52.81
N GLY A 25 18.42 21.52 -51.54
CA GLY A 25 17.55 21.29 -50.40
C GLY A 25 16.71 22.49 -49.99
N VAL A 26 15.76 22.21 -49.10
CA VAL A 26 15.13 23.18 -48.22
C VAL A 26 14.93 22.51 -46.87
N PHE A 27 15.51 23.11 -45.84
CA PHE A 27 15.30 22.83 -44.43
C PHE A 27 13.88 23.30 -44.08
N VAL A 28 13.01 22.42 -43.55
CA VAL A 28 11.76 22.84 -42.89
C VAL A 28 11.73 22.26 -41.49
N VAL A 29 11.53 23.20 -40.58
CA VAL A 29 11.57 23.13 -39.12
C VAL A 29 10.18 22.78 -38.58
N SER A 30 10.16 21.95 -37.52
CA SER A 30 9.12 21.72 -36.50
C SER A 30 7.71 21.28 -36.97
N VAL A 31 7.04 20.33 -36.33
CA VAL A 31 6.53 20.40 -34.94
C VAL A 31 6.66 19.03 -34.28
N GLY A 32 7.53 18.96 -33.26
CA GLY A 32 7.43 17.90 -32.28
C GLY A 32 6.14 18.09 -31.50
N VAL A 33 5.19 17.17 -31.66
CA VAL A 33 4.09 17.05 -30.71
C VAL A 33 4.72 16.61 -29.41
N ALA A 34 5.00 17.56 -28.53
CA ALA A 34 5.27 17.28 -27.15
C ALA A 34 4.01 16.59 -26.60
N ALA A 35 4.04 15.25 -26.57
CA ALA A 35 3.17 14.48 -25.72
C ALA A 35 3.55 14.85 -24.29
N GLY A 36 3.01 15.97 -23.81
CA GLY A 36 2.91 16.23 -22.39
C GLY A 36 2.01 15.13 -21.86
N ALA A 37 2.63 14.06 -21.38
CA ALA A 37 2.00 13.21 -20.39
C ALA A 37 1.70 14.16 -19.22
N ALA A 38 0.48 14.71 -19.21
CA ALA A 38 -0.13 15.17 -18.00
C ALA A 38 -0.18 13.93 -17.11
N MET A 39 0.88 13.74 -16.33
CA MET A 39 0.83 12.87 -15.18
C MET A 39 -0.27 13.48 -14.33
N ALA A 40 -1.47 12.92 -14.46
CA ALA A 40 -2.52 13.08 -13.49
C ALA A 40 -1.91 12.50 -12.22
N ALA A 41 -1.22 13.36 -11.46
CA ALA A 41 -0.79 13.03 -10.13
C ALA A 41 -2.08 12.64 -9.42
N ASP A 42 -2.21 11.35 -9.11
CA ASP A 42 -3.34 10.86 -8.34
C ASP A 42 -3.47 11.77 -7.13
N ALA A 43 -4.64 12.37 -6.97
CA ALA A 43 -4.82 13.40 -5.96
C ALA A 43 -4.49 12.80 -4.57
N ARG A 44 -3.70 13.49 -3.76
CA ARG A 44 -3.24 13.07 -2.42
C ARG A 44 -3.63 14.09 -1.35
N LEU A 45 -3.72 13.66 -0.10
CA LEU A 45 -3.85 14.55 1.06
C LEU A 45 -2.50 15.24 1.37
N GLY A 46 -2.08 16.17 0.52
CA GLY A 46 -0.75 16.79 0.61
C GLY A 46 0.34 15.96 -0.09
N PRO A 47 1.58 16.48 -0.17
CA PRO A 47 2.64 15.91 -1.00
C PRO A 47 3.06 14.50 -0.56
N GLU A 48 2.97 14.18 0.73
CA GLU A 48 3.29 12.86 1.30
C GLU A 48 2.09 12.17 1.95
N GLY A 49 0.87 12.66 1.69
CA GLY A 49 -0.34 12.08 2.26
C GLY A 49 -0.85 10.87 1.49
N PRO A 50 -1.84 10.17 2.08
CA PRO A 50 -2.49 9.05 1.40
C PRO A 50 -3.18 9.50 0.10
N PRO A 51 -3.28 8.60 -0.90
CA PRO A 51 -4.03 8.86 -2.12
C PRO A 51 -5.52 9.05 -1.81
N LEU A 52 -6.21 9.88 -2.58
CA LEU A 52 -7.65 10.14 -2.46
C LEU A 52 -8.51 9.09 -3.17
N ARG A 53 -7.92 8.38 -4.13
CA ARG A 53 -8.58 7.31 -4.88
C ARG A 53 -7.61 6.15 -5.03
N TYR A 54 -8.07 4.96 -4.70
CA TYR A 54 -7.31 3.73 -4.77
C TYR A 54 -8.28 2.55 -4.87
N PRO A 55 -7.90 1.46 -5.56
CA PRO A 55 -8.76 0.30 -5.67
C PRO A 55 -8.77 -0.47 -4.35
N VAL A 56 -9.88 -1.15 -4.06
CA VAL A 56 -10.09 -1.83 -2.76
C VAL A 56 -9.13 -2.99 -2.54
N ASP A 57 -8.74 -3.70 -3.60
CA ASP A 57 -7.74 -4.76 -3.56
C ASP A 57 -6.33 -4.25 -3.21
N GLY A 58 -6.05 -2.97 -3.45
CA GLY A 58 -4.84 -2.27 -3.00
C GLY A 58 -4.86 -1.86 -1.53
N VAL A 59 -5.94 -2.11 -0.78
CA VAL A 59 -6.06 -1.74 0.64
C VAL A 59 -5.66 -2.90 1.53
N SER A 60 -4.85 -2.64 2.55
CA SER A 60 -4.68 -3.58 3.67
C SER A 60 -4.42 -2.87 4.99
N VAL A 61 -5.00 -3.39 6.07
CA VAL A 61 -4.64 -3.02 7.45
C VAL A 61 -3.95 -4.20 8.10
N ALA A 62 -2.71 -4.02 8.55
CA ALA A 62 -1.94 -5.03 9.26
C ALA A 62 -1.65 -4.57 10.68
N ILE A 63 -1.87 -5.45 11.66
CA ILE A 63 -1.57 -5.22 13.07
C ILE A 63 -0.56 -6.27 13.50
N ARG A 64 0.56 -5.85 14.07
CA ARG A 64 1.61 -6.71 14.60
C ARG A 64 1.85 -6.38 16.07
N GLN A 65 1.62 -7.34 16.95
CA GLN A 65 1.86 -7.22 18.38
C GLN A 65 3.11 -8.01 18.75
N LEU A 66 4.10 -7.31 19.26
CA LEU A 66 5.37 -7.82 19.74
C LEU A 66 5.31 -7.89 21.28
N PRO A 67 5.51 -9.06 21.90
CA PRO A 67 5.31 -9.21 23.33
C PRO A 67 6.45 -8.66 24.22
N GLY A 68 7.50 -8.07 23.64
CA GLY A 68 8.69 -7.66 24.39
C GLY A 68 9.44 -8.86 24.99
N SER A 69 10.13 -8.64 26.11
CA SER A 69 10.99 -9.66 26.74
C SER A 69 10.23 -10.68 27.61
N VAL A 70 8.94 -10.91 27.36
CA VAL A 70 8.11 -11.88 28.10
C VAL A 70 8.38 -13.30 27.59
N ARG A 71 8.93 -14.16 28.45
CA ARG A 71 9.24 -15.55 28.11
C ARG A 71 7.98 -16.32 27.69
N GLY A 72 8.06 -16.99 26.54
CA GLY A 72 6.97 -17.84 26.02
C GLY A 72 5.83 -17.07 25.35
N ALA A 73 5.84 -15.74 25.38
CA ALA A 73 4.87 -14.94 24.66
C ALA A 73 5.20 -14.94 23.15
N GLN A 74 4.16 -15.03 22.33
CA GLN A 74 4.29 -15.15 20.88
C GLN A 74 3.90 -13.84 20.18
N THR A 75 4.57 -13.58 19.05
CA THR A 75 4.13 -12.51 18.15
C THR A 75 2.76 -12.86 17.59
N ARG A 76 1.87 -11.85 17.58
CA ARG A 76 0.55 -11.94 16.99
C ARG A 76 0.46 -11.00 15.81
N ARG A 77 -0.04 -11.47 14.67
CA ARG A 77 -0.21 -10.66 13.46
C ARG A 77 -1.61 -10.85 12.90
N LEU A 78 -2.33 -9.76 12.69
CA LEU A 78 -3.62 -9.73 12.01
C LEU A 78 -3.42 -8.97 10.69
N VAL A 79 -3.89 -9.51 9.57
CA VAL A 79 -3.90 -8.84 8.27
C VAL A 79 -5.32 -8.84 7.72
N LEU A 80 -5.83 -7.65 7.42
CA LEU A 80 -7.16 -7.40 6.85
C LEU A 80 -6.98 -6.83 5.44
N PRO A 81 -6.91 -7.66 4.39
CA PRO A 81 -6.80 -7.20 3.01
C PRO A 81 -8.18 -6.87 2.43
N GLY A 82 -8.25 -5.88 1.53
CA GLY A 82 -9.49 -5.52 0.85
C GLY A 82 -9.99 -6.57 -0.14
N ALA A 83 -9.14 -7.52 -0.52
CA ALA A 83 -9.52 -8.72 -1.28
C ALA A 83 -10.36 -9.74 -0.47
N GLY A 84 -10.54 -9.52 0.84
CA GLY A 84 -11.60 -10.14 1.62
C GLY A 84 -11.24 -11.40 2.41
N ARG A 85 -10.01 -11.92 2.29
CA ARG A 85 -9.53 -13.05 3.10
C ARG A 85 -8.50 -12.58 4.13
N ALA A 86 -8.95 -12.37 5.35
CA ALA A 86 -8.10 -11.97 6.47
C ALA A 86 -7.31 -13.14 7.04
N THR A 87 -6.17 -12.85 7.65
CA THR A 87 -5.32 -13.84 8.31
C THR A 87 -4.99 -13.41 9.73
N LEU A 88 -5.02 -14.37 10.66
CA LEU A 88 -4.54 -14.22 12.03
C LEU A 88 -3.42 -15.23 12.27
N THR A 89 -2.23 -14.72 12.52
CA THR A 89 -1.04 -15.49 12.89
C THR A 89 -0.76 -15.34 14.38
N ARG A 90 -0.49 -16.45 15.07
CA ARG A 90 0.00 -16.49 16.46
C ARG A 90 1.17 -17.47 16.53
N GLY A 91 2.38 -16.95 16.70
CA GLY A 91 3.58 -17.77 16.51
C GLY A 91 3.60 -18.37 15.11
N GLU A 92 3.61 -19.70 15.01
CA GLU A 92 3.59 -20.44 13.73
C GLU A 92 2.17 -20.76 13.24
N ALA A 93 1.16 -20.64 14.11
CA ALA A 93 -0.22 -20.97 13.74
C ALA A 93 -0.83 -19.85 12.90
N VAL A 94 -1.36 -20.20 11.72
CA VAL A 94 -2.07 -19.28 10.83
C VAL A 94 -3.51 -19.74 10.67
N ALA A 95 -4.46 -18.85 10.92
CA ALA A 95 -5.87 -19.04 10.62
C ALA A 95 -6.31 -18.00 9.59
N SER A 96 -7.20 -18.40 8.68
CA SER A 96 -7.81 -17.49 7.70
C SER A 96 -9.32 -17.44 7.93
N PHE A 97 -9.92 -16.28 7.65
CA PHE A 97 -11.36 -16.07 7.74
C PHE A 97 -11.81 -15.02 6.73
N ASP A 98 -13.08 -15.08 6.35
CA ASP A 98 -13.66 -14.08 5.46
C ASP A 98 -13.90 -12.77 6.21
N TYR A 99 -13.54 -11.67 5.56
CA TYR A 99 -13.65 -10.31 6.09
C TYR A 99 -14.15 -9.40 4.99
N ALA A 100 -15.36 -8.85 5.12
CA ALA A 100 -15.97 -8.14 4.01
C ALA A 100 -15.24 -6.81 3.74
N ALA A 101 -15.20 -6.38 2.48
CA ALA A 101 -14.67 -5.07 2.12
C ALA A 101 -15.38 -3.93 2.88
N ALA A 102 -16.68 -4.06 3.12
CA ALA A 102 -17.46 -3.11 3.92
C ALA A 102 -16.95 -2.99 5.38
N ASP A 103 -16.60 -4.13 6.01
CA ASP A 103 -16.02 -4.15 7.36
C ASP A 103 -14.67 -3.40 7.37
N LEU A 104 -13.82 -3.66 6.37
CA LEU A 104 -12.54 -2.97 6.21
C LEU A 104 -12.71 -1.46 5.99
N MET A 105 -13.72 -1.03 5.25
CA MET A 105 -14.02 0.40 5.10
C MET A 105 -14.43 1.04 6.44
N GLY A 106 -15.15 0.31 7.30
CA GLY A 106 -15.44 0.74 8.67
C GLY A 106 -14.17 0.96 9.50
N VAL A 107 -13.19 0.06 9.37
CA VAL A 107 -11.87 0.21 10.01
C VAL A 107 -11.13 1.43 9.47
N LEU A 108 -11.03 1.59 8.15
CA LEU A 108 -10.36 2.74 7.54
C LEU A 108 -11.02 4.07 7.95
N ASN A 109 -12.34 4.16 7.93
CA ASN A 109 -13.07 5.36 8.36
C ASN A 109 -12.75 5.72 9.82
N THR A 110 -12.62 4.72 10.68
CA THR A 110 -12.23 4.91 12.08
C THR A 110 -10.80 5.46 12.18
N LEU A 111 -9.87 4.92 11.38
CA LEU A 111 -8.47 5.40 11.31
C LEU A 111 -8.38 6.84 10.79
N TYR A 112 -9.13 7.20 9.76
CA TYR A 112 -9.21 8.58 9.26
C TYR A 112 -9.77 9.53 10.33
N ARG A 113 -10.85 9.14 11.03
CA ARG A 113 -11.45 9.96 12.10
C ARG A 113 -10.51 10.25 13.26
N MET A 114 -9.62 9.32 13.60
CA MET A 114 -8.60 9.53 14.63
C MET A 114 -7.30 10.16 14.10
N ARG A 115 -7.30 10.63 12.84
CA ARG A 115 -6.14 11.25 12.19
C ARG A 115 -4.90 10.35 12.20
N PHE A 116 -5.10 9.05 11.99
CA PHE A 116 -4.03 8.05 12.02
C PHE A 116 -2.82 8.44 11.13
N PHE A 117 -3.08 8.98 9.95
CA PHE A 117 -2.03 9.36 9.00
C PHE A 117 -1.18 10.55 9.46
N ASP A 118 -1.67 11.34 10.42
CA ASP A 118 -0.94 12.46 11.04
C ASP A 118 -0.10 12.00 12.24
N LEU A 119 -0.26 10.76 12.71
CA LEU A 119 0.48 10.26 13.87
C LEU A 119 1.98 10.08 13.54
N PRO A 120 2.87 10.34 14.51
CA PRO A 120 4.27 9.93 14.41
C PRO A 120 4.38 8.43 14.17
N THR A 121 5.36 8.03 13.35
CA THR A 121 5.60 6.61 13.02
C THR A 121 6.07 5.79 14.23
N ASP A 122 6.77 6.41 15.18
CA ASP A 122 7.26 5.74 16.40
C ASP A 122 6.83 6.53 17.64
N LEU A 123 5.82 5.99 18.34
CA LEU A 123 5.30 6.48 19.60
C LEU A 123 5.83 5.69 20.82
N VAL A 124 6.76 4.76 20.59
CA VAL A 124 7.40 3.98 21.68
C VAL A 124 8.53 4.78 22.35
N ALA A 125 9.11 5.73 21.62
CA ALA A 125 10.16 6.61 22.11
C ALA A 125 9.67 7.48 23.27
N ARG A 126 10.39 7.46 24.40
CA ARG A 126 10.19 8.42 25.49
C ARG A 126 11.34 9.40 25.51
N TYR A 127 11.02 10.68 25.55
CA TYR A 127 11.99 11.74 25.79
C TYR A 127 11.92 12.13 27.26
N SER A 128 13.07 12.23 27.92
CA SER A 128 13.18 12.87 29.23
C SER A 128 13.95 14.18 29.10
N VAL A 129 13.54 15.17 29.87
CA VAL A 129 14.23 16.46 29.99
C VAL A 129 14.94 16.46 31.33
N TYR A 130 16.20 16.88 31.35
CA TYR A 130 17.01 16.97 32.57
C TYR A 130 17.79 18.29 32.58
N LEU A 131 18.07 18.80 33.77
CA LEU A 131 18.92 19.98 33.97
C LEU A 131 20.32 19.49 34.35
N ASN A 132 21.32 19.87 33.57
CA ASN A 132 22.71 19.62 33.89
C ASN A 132 23.20 20.55 35.02
N ASP A 133 24.31 20.19 35.67
CA ASP A 133 24.91 20.98 36.75
C ASP A 133 25.46 22.35 36.28
N ASP A 134 25.67 22.53 34.98
CA ASP A 134 26.05 23.80 34.35
C ASP A 134 24.85 24.72 34.03
N GLY A 135 23.63 24.30 34.40
CA GLY A 135 22.39 25.03 34.14
C GLY A 135 21.82 24.85 32.73
N VAL A 136 22.37 23.94 31.92
CA VAL A 136 21.86 23.66 30.57
C VAL A 136 20.80 22.57 30.61
N VAL A 137 19.71 22.77 29.88
CA VAL A 137 18.64 21.77 29.72
C VAL A 137 19.03 20.77 28.63
N GLY A 138 19.12 19.50 28.99
CA GLY A 138 19.34 18.37 28.09
C GLY A 138 18.05 17.61 27.79
N THR A 139 18.01 16.95 26.63
CA THR A 139 16.97 15.99 26.26
C THR A 139 17.58 14.63 26.01
N SER A 140 17.13 13.60 26.72
CA SER A 140 17.54 12.21 26.49
C SER A 140 16.43 11.45 25.76
N HIS A 141 16.81 10.69 24.75
CA HIS A 141 15.91 9.83 23.99
C HIS A 141 16.08 8.39 24.45
N MET A 142 15.08 7.86 25.17
CA MET A 142 15.11 6.51 25.71
C MET A 142 14.27 5.57 24.83
N ARG A 143 14.96 4.66 24.13
CA ARG A 143 14.32 3.57 23.37
C ARG A 143 14.20 2.34 24.26
N LEU A 144 13.00 2.03 24.73
CA LEU A 144 12.72 0.83 25.52
C LEU A 144 12.54 -0.40 24.61
N ARG A 145 13.65 -0.94 24.09
CA ARG A 145 13.66 -2.09 23.15
C ARG A 145 13.04 -3.37 23.72
N ASP A 146 13.02 -3.53 25.04
CA ASP A 146 12.47 -4.72 25.72
C ASP A 146 10.96 -4.67 25.94
N ARG A 147 10.30 -3.59 25.48
CA ARG A 147 8.89 -3.33 25.75
C ARG A 147 7.97 -4.00 24.75
N ALA A 148 6.86 -4.53 25.25
CA ALA A 148 5.76 -4.94 24.40
C ALA A 148 5.27 -3.75 23.58
N SER A 149 5.06 -3.96 22.29
CA SER A 149 4.63 -2.91 21.36
C SER A 149 3.66 -3.46 20.32
N THR A 150 2.83 -2.56 19.81
CA THR A 150 1.92 -2.81 18.70
C THR A 150 2.32 -1.92 17.54
N GLU A 151 2.36 -2.48 16.35
CA GLU A 151 2.52 -1.75 15.09
C GLU A 151 1.27 -1.93 14.24
N VAL A 152 0.71 -0.82 13.78
CA VAL A 152 -0.42 -0.80 12.85
C VAL A 152 0.08 -0.21 11.54
N CYS A 153 -0.02 -0.95 10.45
CA CYS A 153 0.33 -0.51 9.11
C CYS A 153 -0.94 -0.45 8.24
N VAL A 154 -1.15 0.69 7.60
CA VAL A 154 -2.23 0.92 6.64
C VAL A 154 -1.60 1.13 5.27
N ARG A 155 -1.92 0.23 4.34
CA ARG A 155 -1.50 0.31 2.94
C ARG A 155 -2.68 0.69 2.06
N LEU A 156 -2.47 1.69 1.21
CA LEU A 156 -3.44 2.21 0.24
C LEU A 156 -2.73 2.29 -1.13
N ALA A 157 -2.85 1.22 -1.92
CA ALA A 157 -2.13 1.04 -3.18
C ALA A 157 -0.59 1.13 -3.03
N ASP A 158 0.00 2.24 -3.45
CA ASP A 158 1.44 2.54 -3.41
C ASP A 158 1.86 3.28 -2.13
N TYR A 159 0.90 3.72 -1.31
CA TYR A 159 1.16 4.39 -0.04
C TYR A 159 1.10 3.41 1.14
N GLU A 160 2.01 3.57 2.10
CA GLU A 160 2.00 2.85 3.36
C GLU A 160 2.35 3.75 4.54
N LYS A 161 1.55 3.67 5.60
CA LYS A 161 1.84 4.31 6.89
C LYS A 161 1.82 3.28 7.99
N CYS A 162 2.92 3.16 8.71
CA CYS A 162 3.01 2.38 9.94
C CYS A 162 3.12 3.29 11.16
N VAL A 163 2.40 2.95 12.23
CA VAL A 163 2.48 3.61 13.54
C VAL A 163 2.75 2.53 14.57
N ARG A 164 3.87 2.65 15.27
CA ARG A 164 4.26 1.76 16.36
C ARG A 164 4.08 2.45 17.70
N TYR A 165 3.47 1.75 18.65
CA TYR A 165 3.11 2.30 19.94
C TYR A 165 3.21 1.25 21.07
N ALA A 166 3.19 1.69 22.32
CA ALA A 166 3.29 0.83 23.50
C ALA A 166 2.41 1.35 24.65
N ASP A 167 2.24 0.54 25.70
CA ASP A 167 1.45 0.86 26.91
C ASP A 167 -0.03 1.22 26.68
N GLY A 168 -0.58 0.86 25.52
CA GLY A 168 -1.95 1.23 25.17
C GLY A 168 -2.14 2.69 24.77
N GLU A 169 -1.05 3.44 24.53
CA GLU A 169 -1.12 4.81 24.00
C GLU A 169 -0.74 4.83 22.53
N PRO A 170 -1.51 5.47 21.62
CA PRO A 170 -2.67 6.30 21.92
C PRO A 170 -3.93 5.46 22.17
N ALA A 171 -4.67 5.78 23.24
CA ALA A 171 -5.80 4.99 23.73
C ALA A 171 -6.86 4.64 22.66
N ALA A 172 -7.14 5.56 21.73
CA ALA A 172 -8.12 5.33 20.66
C ALA A 172 -7.65 4.28 19.64
N LEU A 173 -6.36 4.30 19.28
CA LEU A 173 -5.77 3.32 18.37
C LEU A 173 -5.70 1.95 19.06
N ASP A 174 -5.32 1.93 20.35
CA ASP A 174 -5.27 0.68 21.11
C ASP A 174 -6.64 0.04 21.30
N ALA A 175 -7.67 0.85 21.58
CA ALA A 175 -9.05 0.36 21.64
C ALA A 175 -9.49 -0.28 20.32
N LEU A 176 -9.19 0.34 19.18
CA LEU A 176 -9.47 -0.24 17.86
C LEU A 176 -8.72 -1.57 17.65
N VAL A 177 -7.43 -1.62 18.00
CA VAL A 177 -6.64 -2.85 17.89
C VAL A 177 -7.21 -3.97 18.74
N ARG A 178 -7.62 -3.70 19.98
CA ARG A 178 -8.24 -4.70 20.86
C ARG A 178 -9.56 -5.20 20.29
N GLN A 179 -10.40 -4.30 19.77
CA GLN A 179 -11.66 -4.65 19.11
C GLN A 179 -11.42 -5.57 17.91
N LEU A 180 -10.48 -5.22 17.01
CA LEU A 180 -10.18 -6.02 15.82
C LEU A 180 -9.60 -7.39 16.17
N ASN A 181 -8.78 -7.47 17.22
CA ASN A 181 -8.27 -8.75 17.69
C ASN A 181 -9.36 -9.63 18.27
N ALA A 182 -10.28 -9.07 19.07
CA ALA A 182 -11.41 -9.80 19.62
C ALA A 182 -12.34 -10.31 18.51
N GLU A 183 -12.62 -9.47 17.51
CA GLU A 183 -13.39 -9.83 16.34
C GLU A 183 -12.73 -10.96 15.53
N ALA A 184 -11.43 -10.86 15.26
CA ALA A 184 -10.68 -11.89 14.56
C ALA A 184 -10.75 -13.24 15.30
N ASP A 185 -10.67 -13.22 16.63
CA ASP A 185 -10.76 -14.43 17.46
C ASP A 185 -12.14 -15.10 17.34
N GLN A 186 -13.21 -14.30 17.35
CA GLN A 186 -14.58 -14.78 17.15
C GLN A 186 -14.76 -15.38 15.74
N ARG A 187 -14.27 -14.70 14.70
CA ARG A 187 -14.38 -15.17 13.31
C ARG A 187 -13.60 -16.46 13.07
N VAL A 188 -12.39 -16.58 13.63
CA VAL A 188 -11.59 -17.83 13.57
C VAL A 188 -12.29 -18.97 14.30
N ALA A 189 -12.90 -18.72 15.46
CA ALA A 189 -13.67 -19.73 16.18
C ALA A 189 -14.88 -20.21 15.36
N ALA A 190 -15.64 -19.28 14.77
CA ALA A 190 -16.80 -19.59 13.94
C ALA A 190 -16.44 -20.33 12.63
N ALA A 191 -15.26 -20.08 12.06
CA ALA A 191 -14.78 -20.78 10.88
C ALA A 191 -14.40 -22.25 11.15
N ARG A 192 -14.07 -22.62 12.40
CA ARG A 192 -13.73 -24.01 12.78
C ARG A 192 -14.95 -24.88 13.01
N THR A 193 -16.12 -24.28 13.21
CA THR A 193 -17.39 -24.98 13.48
C THR A 193 -18.21 -25.25 12.22
N LYS A 194 -17.73 -24.81 11.05
CA LYS A 194 -18.32 -25.07 9.73
C LYS A 194 -17.59 -26.22 9.06
#